data_AF-A0A955DBY4-F1
#
_entry.id   AF-A0A955DBY4-F1
#
_cell.length_a   1.000
_cell.length_b   1.000
_cell.length_c   1.000
_cell.angle_alpha   90.00
_cell.angle_beta   90.00
_cell.angle_gamma   90.00
#
_symmetry.space_group_name_H-M   'P 1'
#
loop_
_entity.id
_entity.type
_entity.pdbx_description
1 polymer ?
#
loop_
_entity_poly.entity_id
_entity_poly.type
_entity_poly.pdbx_seq_one_letter_code
_entity_poly.pdbx_strand_id
1 'polypeptide(L)'
;MPNAVTTSLFQTEYLQALEDWLRRRFRLLCLTCIGLATLDLILTLAVFASTSPWAETAIDAADDVFTIAIVGRFAFPARWRSFSRPTLLRYASRMMLTLGAMMVALQYVQGLLLPDSGASMLAPLFVLHFIACLFLPWKPMESLRPFAPLLVVWAIGVLVLPGDLDWPARIMYAVLLGPAVLVPGLVICGWRLGRHRHEFRLSMVNKHFLSMRQEVGRARAIHETLFPDRWDDGYVRFEY
;
A
#
# COMPACT_ATOMS: atom_id res chain seq x y z
N MET A 1 -20.02 18.83 -23.43
CA MET A 1 -18.63 18.55 -22.99
C MET A 1 -18.48 19.03 -21.56
N PRO A 2 -17.91 18.26 -20.63
CA PRO A 2 -17.70 18.75 -19.26
C PRO A 2 -16.77 19.97 -19.28
N ASN A 3 -17.19 21.08 -18.65
CA ASN A 3 -16.37 22.28 -18.52
C ASN A 3 -15.09 21.95 -17.74
N ALA A 4 -13.95 22.55 -18.10
CA ALA A 4 -12.65 22.29 -17.45
C ALA A 4 -12.73 22.39 -15.90
N VAL A 5 -13.58 23.29 -15.39
CA VAL A 5 -13.86 23.49 -13.97
C VAL A 5 -14.42 22.24 -13.27
N THR A 6 -15.33 21.50 -13.90
CA THR A 6 -15.89 20.28 -13.28
C THR A 6 -14.85 19.18 -13.22
N THR A 7 -14.00 19.07 -14.25
CA THR A 7 -12.89 18.09 -14.25
C THR A 7 -11.87 18.35 -13.16
N SER A 8 -11.53 19.61 -12.88
CA SER A 8 -10.61 19.97 -11.79
C SER A 8 -11.20 19.73 -10.40
N LEU A 9 -12.51 19.95 -10.23
CA LEU A 9 -13.19 19.70 -8.96
C LEU A 9 -13.22 18.19 -8.66
N PHE A 10 -13.58 17.36 -9.63
CA PHE A 10 -13.57 15.90 -9.48
C PHE A 10 -12.17 15.36 -9.16
N GLN A 11 -11.13 15.92 -9.79
CA GLN A 11 -9.75 15.53 -9.51
C GLN A 11 -9.36 15.87 -8.07
N THR A 12 -9.80 17.02 -7.55
CA THR A 12 -9.48 17.46 -6.19
C THR A 12 -10.16 16.56 -5.15
N GLU A 13 -11.44 16.27 -5.32
CA GLU A 13 -12.17 15.35 -4.44
C GLU A 13 -11.59 13.92 -4.47
N TYR A 14 -11.20 13.45 -5.66
CA TYR A 14 -10.54 12.15 -5.79
C TYR A 14 -9.21 12.11 -5.05
N LEU A 15 -8.39 13.16 -5.17
CA LEU A 15 -7.10 13.25 -4.47
C LEU A 15 -7.28 13.30 -2.95
N GLN A 16 -8.29 14.00 -2.45
CA GLN A 16 -8.63 14.03 -1.03
C GLN A 16 -9.07 12.65 -0.53
N ALA A 17 -9.99 11.98 -1.26
CA ALA A 17 -10.44 10.63 -0.91
C ALA A 17 -9.28 9.63 -0.91
N LEU A 18 -8.37 9.74 -1.89
CA LEU A 18 -7.17 8.90 -1.98
C LEU A 18 -6.21 9.16 -0.83
N GLU A 19 -6.05 10.42 -0.40
CA GLU A 19 -5.21 10.79 0.74
C GLU A 19 -5.73 10.21 2.06
N ASP A 20 -7.04 10.34 2.32
CA ASP A 20 -7.67 9.75 3.49
C ASP A 20 -7.55 8.22 3.51
N TRP A 21 -7.71 7.61 2.34
CA TRP A 21 -7.56 6.17 2.19
C TRP A 21 -6.11 5.72 2.44
N LEU A 22 -5.13 6.42 1.89
CA LEU A 22 -3.70 6.17 2.12
C LEU A 22 -3.34 6.30 3.60
N ARG A 23 -3.82 7.33 4.30
CA ARG A 23 -3.56 7.54 5.73
C ARG A 23 -4.09 6.39 6.58
N ARG A 24 -5.33 5.96 6.35
CA ARG A 24 -5.93 4.83 7.08
C ARG A 24 -5.14 3.54 6.86
N ARG A 25 -4.78 3.27 5.60
CA ARG A 25 -4.06 2.05 5.23
C ARG A 25 -2.60 2.03 5.67
N PHE A 26 -1.93 3.17 5.66
CA PHE A 26 -0.56 3.27 6.19
C PHE A 26 -0.50 2.96 7.68
N ARG A 27 -1.49 3.40 8.47
CA ARG A 27 -1.61 3.01 9.88
C ARG A 27 -1.81 1.51 10.05
N LEU A 28 -2.71 0.93 9.27
CA LEU A 28 -2.96 -0.51 9.30
C LEU A 28 -1.69 -1.29 8.93
N LEU A 29 -0.95 -0.85 7.91
CA LEU A 29 0.34 -1.43 7.56
C LEU A 29 1.32 -1.40 8.74
N CYS A 30 1.52 -0.25 9.38
CA CYS A 30 2.42 -0.15 10.53
C CYS A 30 1.98 -1.07 11.68
N LEU A 31 0.69 -1.12 11.99
CA LEU A 31 0.16 -2.00 13.04
C LEU A 31 0.33 -3.48 12.68
N THR A 32 0.11 -3.85 11.42
CA THR A 32 0.32 -5.23 10.94
C THR A 32 1.79 -5.60 10.99
N CYS A 33 2.70 -4.72 10.56
CA CYS A 33 4.14 -4.98 10.63
C CYS A 33 4.63 -5.12 12.07
N ILE A 34 4.20 -4.24 12.99
CA ILE A 34 4.53 -4.35 14.42
C ILE A 34 3.96 -5.66 14.96
N GLY A 35 2.69 -5.97 14.70
CA GLY A 35 2.05 -7.19 15.18
C GLY A 35 2.75 -8.47 14.70
N LEU A 36 3.13 -8.53 13.42
CA LEU A 36 3.86 -9.66 12.86
C LEU A 36 5.26 -9.79 13.47
N ALA A 37 6.03 -8.71 13.53
CA ALA A 37 7.38 -8.74 14.13
C ALA A 37 7.34 -9.06 15.63
N THR A 38 6.33 -8.58 16.37
CA THR A 38 6.17 -8.97 17.78
C THR A 38 5.80 -10.43 17.95
N LEU A 39 4.99 -10.98 17.03
CA LEU A 39 4.64 -12.39 17.06
C LEU A 39 5.86 -13.25 16.75
N ASP A 40 6.61 -12.89 15.70
CA ASP A 40 7.85 -13.57 15.30
C ASP A 40 8.87 -13.55 16.44
N LEU A 41 9.08 -12.40 17.07
CA LEU A 41 9.98 -12.26 18.22
C LEU A 41 9.59 -13.18 19.38
N ILE A 42 8.29 -13.30 19.69
CA ILE A 42 7.80 -14.19 20.75
C ILE A 42 8.11 -15.65 20.40
N LEU A 43 7.89 -16.04 19.15
CA LEU A 43 8.20 -17.39 18.67
C LEU A 43 9.70 -17.67 18.72
N THR A 44 10.52 -16.74 18.25
CA THR A 44 11.99 -16.82 18.27
C THR A 44 12.52 -16.96 19.70
N LEU A 45 11.99 -16.19 20.65
CA LEU A 45 12.36 -16.31 22.07
C LEU A 45 11.89 -17.62 22.71
N ALA A 46 10.75 -18.16 22.29
CA ALA A 46 10.28 -19.47 22.74
C ALA A 46 11.19 -20.59 22.22
N VAL A 47 11.63 -20.52 20.96
CA VAL A 47 12.59 -21.47 20.37
C VAL A 47 13.95 -21.33 21.04
N PHE A 48 14.42 -20.10 21.30
CA PHE A 48 15.67 -19.81 22.01
C PHE A 48 15.78 -20.55 23.35
N ALA A 49 14.67 -20.66 24.09
CA ALA A 49 14.63 -21.38 25.36
C ALA A 49 14.80 -22.91 25.22
N SER A 50 14.66 -23.45 24.00
CA SER A 50 14.58 -24.89 23.73
C SER A 50 15.71 -25.47 22.86
N THR A 51 16.47 -24.65 22.12
CA THR A 51 17.43 -25.14 21.10
C THR A 51 18.85 -24.56 21.18
N SER A 52 19.81 -25.28 20.60
CA SER A 52 21.28 -25.09 20.76
C SER A 52 22.01 -24.12 19.80
N PRO A 53 21.45 -23.51 18.75
CA PRO A 53 22.17 -22.45 18.02
C PRO A 53 21.72 -21.07 18.49
N TRP A 54 22.19 -20.64 19.67
CA TRP A 54 21.85 -19.33 20.26
C TRP A 54 22.20 -18.14 19.35
N ALA A 55 23.17 -18.30 18.45
CA ALA A 55 23.60 -17.25 17.51
C ALA A 55 22.56 -16.94 16.43
N GLU A 56 21.97 -17.94 15.79
CA GLU A 56 20.91 -17.76 14.77
C GLU A 56 19.71 -17.04 15.37
N THR A 57 19.21 -17.59 16.47
CA THR A 57 18.09 -17.05 17.22
C THR A 57 18.34 -15.62 17.75
N ALA A 58 19.59 -15.26 18.07
CA ALA A 58 19.92 -13.91 18.51
C ALA A 58 19.90 -12.90 17.35
N ILE A 59 20.32 -13.32 16.15
CA ILE A 59 20.25 -12.51 14.94
C ILE A 59 18.79 -12.28 14.55
N ASP A 60 17.97 -13.33 14.55
CA ASP A 60 16.53 -13.24 14.23
C ASP A 60 15.80 -12.33 15.23
N ALA A 61 16.04 -12.50 16.53
CA ALA A 61 15.48 -11.62 17.56
C ALA A 61 15.94 -10.16 17.39
N ALA A 62 17.17 -9.93 16.94
CA ALA A 62 17.66 -8.59 16.64
C ALA A 62 16.94 -7.99 15.42
N ASP A 63 16.71 -8.76 14.35
CA ASP A 63 15.94 -8.32 13.17
C ASP A 63 14.55 -7.84 13.58
N ASP A 64 13.84 -8.61 14.40
CA ASP A 64 12.51 -8.25 14.90
C ASP A 64 12.52 -6.97 15.73
N VAL A 65 13.47 -6.86 16.67
CA VAL A 65 13.61 -5.66 17.52
C VAL A 65 13.89 -4.42 16.67
N PHE A 66 14.77 -4.52 15.69
CA PHE A 66 15.04 -3.41 14.77
C PHE A 66 13.84 -3.10 13.87
N THR A 67 13.13 -4.12 13.37
CA THR A 67 11.90 -3.95 12.60
C THR A 67 10.85 -3.20 13.41
N ILE A 68 10.60 -3.59 14.66
CA ILE A 68 9.67 -2.91 15.58
C ILE A 68 10.13 -1.47 15.84
N ALA A 69 11.42 -1.25 16.10
CA ALA A 69 11.96 0.08 16.37
C ALA A 69 11.85 1.01 15.15
N ILE A 70 12.18 0.52 13.96
CA ILE A 70 12.06 1.28 12.69
C ILE A 70 10.59 1.58 12.42
N VAL A 71 9.72 0.58 12.41
CA VAL A 71 8.29 0.78 12.15
C VAL A 71 7.70 1.72 13.20
N GLY A 72 8.01 1.55 14.48
CA GLY A 72 7.60 2.43 15.57
C GLY A 72 8.00 3.89 15.34
N ARG A 73 9.26 4.13 14.95
CA ARG A 73 9.75 5.48 14.59
C ARG A 73 8.91 6.12 13.49
N PHE A 74 8.51 5.35 12.47
CA PHE A 74 7.68 5.83 11.38
C PHE A 74 6.19 5.90 11.75
N ALA A 75 5.72 5.08 12.70
CA ALA A 75 4.34 4.89 13.13
C ALA A 75 3.82 5.95 14.12
N PHE A 76 4.68 6.52 14.96
CA PHE A 76 4.27 7.47 16.01
C PHE A 76 4.51 8.98 15.77
N PRO A 77 4.75 9.51 14.54
CA PRO A 77 4.71 10.95 14.34
C PRO A 77 3.33 11.53 14.67
N ALA A 78 3.26 12.36 15.72
CA ALA A 78 2.05 13.07 16.15
C ALA A 78 1.38 13.92 15.04
N ARG A 79 2.08 14.15 13.91
CA ARG A 79 1.68 15.04 12.82
C ARG A 79 1.13 14.33 11.58
N TRP A 80 0.81 13.04 11.63
CA TRP A 80 0.26 12.34 10.45
C TRP A 80 -1.01 12.96 9.85
N ARG A 81 -1.81 13.65 10.66
CA ARG A 81 -3.03 14.32 10.18
C ARG A 81 -2.76 15.51 9.25
N SER A 82 -1.54 16.03 9.21
CA SER A 82 -1.18 17.16 8.33
C SER A 82 -0.34 16.77 7.12
N PHE A 83 -0.01 15.48 6.95
CA PHE A 83 0.84 15.05 5.85
C PHE A 83 0.06 14.92 4.54
N SER A 84 0.46 15.73 3.55
CA SER A 84 0.01 15.59 2.18
C SER A 84 0.40 14.22 1.59
N ARG A 85 -0.39 13.72 0.64
CA ARG A 85 -0.11 12.48 -0.11
C ARG A 85 1.36 12.28 -0.53
N PRO A 86 2.03 13.22 -1.23
CA PRO A 86 3.42 13.02 -1.67
C PRO A 86 4.41 12.93 -0.51
N THR A 87 4.09 13.55 0.63
CA THR A 87 4.90 13.45 1.84
C THR A 87 4.73 12.07 2.46
N LEU A 88 3.49 11.60 2.62
CA LEU A 88 3.20 10.28 3.18
C LEU A 88 3.81 9.14 2.34
N LEU A 89 3.75 9.24 1.01
CA LEU A 89 4.40 8.27 0.11
C LEU A 89 5.92 8.28 0.23
N ARG A 90 6.56 9.45 0.41
CA ARG A 90 8.00 9.54 0.66
C ARG A 90 8.36 8.92 2.01
N TYR A 91 7.54 9.13 3.05
CA TYR A 91 7.73 8.49 4.36
C TYR A 91 7.60 6.97 4.27
N ALA A 92 6.54 6.46 3.64
CA ALA A 92 6.35 5.03 3.41
C ALA A 92 7.51 4.42 2.60
N SER A 93 7.96 5.10 1.53
CA SER A 93 9.09 4.63 0.73
C SER A 93 10.39 4.61 1.52
N ARG A 94 10.66 5.62 2.34
CA ARG A 94 11.83 5.65 3.24
C ARG A 94 11.77 4.54 4.27
N MET A 95 10.61 4.31 4.89
CA MET A 95 10.39 3.22 5.84
C MET A 95 10.69 1.86 5.20
N MET A 96 10.13 1.60 4.01
CA MET A 96 10.36 0.36 3.27
C MET A 96 11.82 0.17 2.87
N LEU A 97 12.46 1.25 2.42
CA LEU A 97 13.89 1.23 2.08
C LEU A 97 14.75 0.93 3.32
N THR A 98 14.48 1.56 4.46
CA THR A 98 15.24 1.33 5.69
C THR A 98 15.05 -0.09 6.22
N LEU A 99 13.81 -0.61 6.20
CA LEU A 99 13.51 -1.99 6.60
C LEU A 99 14.20 -2.99 5.68
N GLY A 100 14.03 -2.85 4.37
CA GLY A 100 14.65 -3.77 3.43
C GLY A 100 16.18 -3.68 3.42
N ALA A 101 16.76 -2.50 3.64
CA ALA A 101 18.21 -2.35 3.76
C ALA A 101 18.75 -3.04 5.02
N MET A 102 18.04 -2.92 6.13
CA MET A 102 18.35 -3.61 7.38
C MET A 102 18.27 -5.13 7.20
N MET A 103 17.18 -5.65 6.63
CA MET A 103 17.00 -7.09 6.35
C MET A 103 18.13 -7.64 5.47
N VAL A 104 18.44 -6.95 4.36
CA VAL A 104 19.54 -7.35 3.47
C VAL A 104 20.89 -7.31 4.19
N ALA A 105 21.14 -6.29 5.01
CA ALA A 105 22.38 -6.18 5.78
C ALA A 105 22.53 -7.30 6.82
N LEU A 106 21.48 -7.56 7.61
CA LEU A 106 21.46 -8.64 8.59
C LEU A 106 21.65 -9.99 7.92
N GLN A 107 21.07 -10.21 6.75
CA GLN A 107 21.26 -11.48 6.08
C GLN A 107 22.66 -11.66 5.48
N TYR A 108 23.32 -10.60 5.03
CA TYR A 108 24.74 -10.70 4.69
C TYR A 108 25.60 -11.00 5.91
N VAL A 109 25.29 -10.41 7.06
CA VAL A 109 25.97 -10.72 8.33
C VAL A 109 25.73 -12.18 8.71
N GLN A 110 24.50 -12.67 8.62
CA GLN A 110 24.15 -14.06 8.89
C GLN A 110 24.89 -15.02 7.93
N GLY A 111 24.90 -14.76 6.63
CA GLY A 111 25.62 -15.60 5.66
C GLY A 111 27.14 -15.62 5.87
N LEU A 112 27.71 -14.55 6.42
CA LEU A 112 29.14 -14.48 6.75
C LEU A 112 29.47 -15.23 8.05
N LEU A 113 28.61 -15.11 9.07
CA LEU A 113 28.82 -15.74 10.38
C LEU A 113 28.40 -17.21 10.40
N LEU A 114 27.40 -17.57 9.60
CA LEU A 114 26.68 -18.84 9.62
C LEU A 114 26.40 -19.31 8.16
N PRO A 115 27.44 -19.79 7.45
CA PRO A 115 27.33 -20.14 6.03
C PRO A 115 26.28 -21.21 5.73
N ASP A 116 26.05 -22.13 6.67
CA ASP A 116 25.15 -23.28 6.50
C ASP A 116 23.68 -23.00 6.87
N SER A 117 23.34 -21.75 7.21
CA SER A 117 22.01 -21.37 7.70
C SER A 117 20.88 -21.53 6.66
N GLY A 118 21.21 -21.75 5.38
CA GLY A 118 20.23 -21.98 4.30
C GLY A 118 19.23 -20.83 4.10
N ALA A 119 19.47 -19.67 4.72
CA ALA A 119 18.51 -18.60 4.81
C ALA A 119 18.30 -17.93 3.43
N SER A 120 17.05 -17.90 2.97
CA SER A 120 16.69 -17.30 1.68
C SER A 120 16.60 -15.78 1.77
N MET A 121 17.50 -15.06 1.09
CA MET A 121 17.51 -13.60 1.06
C MET A 121 16.32 -12.97 0.33
N LEU A 122 15.67 -13.71 -0.59
CA LEU A 122 14.54 -13.18 -1.37
C LEU A 122 13.22 -13.23 -0.62
N ALA A 123 13.05 -14.18 0.30
CA ALA A 123 11.77 -14.38 0.98
C ALA A 123 11.37 -13.17 1.86
N PRO A 124 12.26 -12.57 2.68
CA PRO A 124 11.92 -11.37 3.45
C PRO A 124 11.58 -10.17 2.56
N LEU A 125 12.35 -9.96 1.49
CA LEU A 125 12.08 -8.90 0.51
C LEU A 125 10.73 -9.08 -0.20
N PHE A 126 10.40 -10.33 -0.55
CA PHE A 126 9.09 -10.69 -1.10
C PHE A 126 7.97 -10.30 -0.14
N VAL A 127 8.04 -10.79 1.10
CA VAL A 127 7.02 -10.58 2.12
C VAL A 127 6.84 -9.09 2.39
N LEU A 128 7.93 -8.35 2.56
CA LEU A 128 7.91 -6.91 2.75
C LEU A 128 7.24 -6.18 1.57
N HIS A 129 7.63 -6.49 0.34
CA HIS A 129 7.03 -5.88 -0.87
C HIS A 129 5.55 -6.23 -1.03
N PHE A 130 5.22 -7.50 -0.81
CA PHE A 130 3.87 -8.02 -0.94
C PHE A 130 2.93 -7.35 0.08
N ILE A 131 3.33 -7.31 1.36
CA ILE A 131 2.57 -6.62 2.41
C ILE A 131 2.46 -5.13 2.08
N ALA A 132 3.55 -4.47 1.66
CA ALA A 132 3.51 -3.08 1.26
C ALA A 132 2.47 -2.81 0.16
N CYS A 133 2.44 -3.64 -0.89
CA CYS A 133 1.46 -3.55 -1.97
C CYS A 133 0.04 -3.95 -1.55
N LEU A 134 -0.09 -4.83 -0.56
CA LEU A 134 -1.37 -5.25 0.01
C LEU A 134 -1.98 -4.19 0.92
N PHE A 135 -1.24 -3.19 1.40
CA PHE A 135 -1.83 -2.12 2.20
C PHE A 135 -1.80 -0.78 1.48
N LEU A 136 -0.71 -0.43 0.80
CA LEU A 136 -0.52 0.91 0.23
C LEU A 136 -1.20 1.09 -1.13
N PRO A 137 -2.02 2.13 -1.29
CA PRO A 137 -2.61 2.51 -2.57
C PRO A 137 -1.68 3.37 -3.41
N TRP A 138 -0.50 2.85 -3.74
CA TRP A 138 0.45 3.47 -4.65
C TRP A 138 0.34 2.92 -6.08
N LYS A 139 0.94 3.63 -7.04
CA LYS A 139 1.06 3.10 -8.41
C LYS A 139 2.11 1.98 -8.45
N PRO A 140 2.01 1.01 -9.37
CA PRO A 140 3.01 -0.06 -9.52
C PRO A 140 4.45 0.46 -9.68
N MET A 141 4.64 1.56 -10.41
CA MET A 141 5.99 2.14 -10.56
C MET A 141 6.45 2.91 -9.31
N GLU A 142 5.51 3.44 -8.51
CA GLU A 142 5.83 4.09 -7.24
C GLU A 142 6.24 3.05 -6.18
N SER A 143 5.63 1.85 -6.22
CA SER A 143 5.96 0.75 -5.30
C SER A 143 7.34 0.16 -5.53
N LEU A 144 7.82 0.14 -6.78
CA LEU A 144 9.15 -0.39 -7.13
C LEU A 144 10.30 0.50 -6.65
N ARG A 145 10.07 1.81 -6.52
CA ARG A 145 11.12 2.79 -6.23
C ARG A 145 11.97 2.45 -4.99
N PRO A 146 11.42 2.05 -3.83
CA PRO A 146 12.23 1.64 -2.68
C PRO A 146 12.87 0.26 -2.83
N PHE A 147 12.28 -0.65 -3.63
CA PHE A 147 12.79 -2.02 -3.77
C PHE A 147 13.84 -2.19 -4.87
N ALA A 148 13.84 -1.34 -5.90
CA ALA A 148 14.83 -1.38 -6.96
C ALA A 148 16.29 -1.32 -6.44
N PRO A 149 16.70 -0.37 -5.57
CA PRO A 149 18.05 -0.37 -5.03
C PRO A 149 18.34 -1.59 -4.16
N LEU A 150 17.35 -2.09 -3.42
CA LEU A 150 17.49 -3.28 -2.58
C LEU A 150 17.73 -4.53 -3.42
N LEU A 151 16.98 -4.70 -4.51
CA LEU A 151 17.19 -5.78 -5.48
C LEU A 151 18.56 -5.70 -6.15
N VAL A 152 19.04 -4.50 -6.49
CA VAL A 152 20.38 -4.33 -7.07
C VAL A 152 21.45 -4.75 -6.06
N VAL A 153 21.36 -4.29 -4.80
CA VAL A 153 22.30 -4.66 -3.74
C VAL A 153 22.27 -6.17 -3.48
N TRP A 154 21.08 -6.77 -3.44
CA TRP A 154 20.89 -8.21 -3.32
C TRP A 154 21.52 -8.98 -4.50
N ALA A 155 21.24 -8.56 -5.74
CA ALA A 155 21.77 -9.20 -6.94
C ALA A 155 23.31 -9.12 -6.99
N ILE A 156 23.89 -7.99 -6.59
CA ILE A 156 25.35 -7.84 -6.47
C ILE A 156 25.91 -8.86 -5.49
N GLY A 157 25.32 -9.04 -4.30
CA GLY A 157 25.83 -10.02 -3.35
C GLY A 157 25.69 -11.45 -3.84
N VAL A 158 24.59 -11.81 -4.51
CA VAL A 158 24.44 -13.12 -5.15
C VAL A 158 25.54 -13.37 -6.19
N LEU A 159 25.96 -12.34 -6.93
CA LEU A 159 27.01 -12.48 -7.95
C LEU A 159 28.42 -12.45 -7.35
N VAL A 160 28.67 -11.69 -6.29
CA VAL A 160 30.02 -11.45 -5.77
C VAL A 160 30.41 -12.44 -4.66
N LEU A 161 29.51 -12.75 -3.74
CA LEU A 161 29.81 -13.65 -2.63
C LEU A 161 29.93 -15.09 -3.15
N PRO A 162 30.70 -15.99 -2.51
CA PRO A 162 30.72 -17.40 -2.86
C PRO A 162 29.37 -18.08 -2.55
N GLY A 163 29.05 -19.15 -3.27
CA GLY A 163 27.84 -19.95 -3.02
C GLY A 163 27.77 -21.16 -3.96
N ASP A 164 26.82 -22.05 -3.70
CA ASP A 164 26.77 -23.39 -4.31
C ASP A 164 26.30 -23.42 -5.78
N LEU A 165 25.79 -22.30 -6.28
CA LEU A 165 25.29 -22.19 -7.65
C LEU A 165 26.42 -21.85 -8.63
N ASP A 166 26.46 -22.59 -9.74
CA ASP A 166 27.32 -22.25 -10.89
C ASP A 166 27.04 -20.84 -11.42
N TRP A 167 28.05 -20.23 -12.04
CA TRP A 167 27.98 -18.86 -12.55
C TRP A 167 26.76 -18.57 -13.46
N PRO A 168 26.42 -19.43 -14.45
CA PRO A 168 25.22 -19.21 -15.28
C PRO A 168 23.92 -19.28 -14.47
N ALA A 169 23.84 -20.18 -13.49
CA ALA A 169 22.68 -20.33 -12.63
C ALA A 169 22.50 -19.11 -11.73
N ARG A 170 23.59 -18.52 -11.23
CA ARG A 170 23.57 -17.27 -10.45
C ARG A 170 23.02 -16.09 -11.24
N ILE A 171 23.47 -15.93 -12.48
CA ILE A 171 22.97 -14.87 -13.37
C ILE A 171 21.48 -15.07 -13.63
N MET A 172 21.07 -16.29 -13.99
CA MET A 172 19.66 -16.61 -14.21
C MET A 172 18.81 -16.30 -12.97
N TYR A 173 19.26 -16.73 -11.79
CA TYR A 173 18.57 -16.49 -10.52
C TYR A 173 18.45 -14.98 -10.20
N ALA A 174 19.54 -14.23 -10.34
CA ALA A 174 19.55 -12.79 -10.06
C ALA A 174 18.70 -11.97 -11.05
N VAL A 175 18.76 -12.29 -12.35
CA VAL A 175 18.12 -11.52 -13.41
C VAL A 175 16.66 -11.90 -13.62
N LEU A 176 16.33 -13.19 -13.53
CA LEU A 176 14.98 -13.69 -13.78
C LEU A 176 14.18 -13.80 -12.49
N LEU A 177 14.71 -14.53 -11.50
CA LEU A 177 13.95 -14.83 -10.29
C LEU A 177 13.81 -13.61 -9.38
N GLY A 178 14.88 -12.81 -9.24
CA GLY A 178 14.89 -11.61 -8.40
C GLY A 178 13.74 -10.64 -8.70
N PRO A 179 13.59 -10.14 -9.95
CA PRO A 179 12.46 -9.28 -10.31
C PRO A 179 11.11 -9.99 -10.31
N ALA A 180 11.07 -11.28 -10.66
CA ALA A 180 9.84 -12.07 -10.69
C ALA A 180 9.15 -12.12 -9.31
N VAL A 181 9.95 -12.11 -8.23
CA VAL A 181 9.45 -12.05 -6.85
C VAL A 181 8.59 -10.80 -6.59
N LEU A 182 8.83 -9.67 -7.25
CA LEU A 182 8.02 -8.46 -7.04
C LEU A 182 6.69 -8.46 -7.80
N VAL A 183 6.57 -9.28 -8.86
CA VAL A 183 5.42 -9.27 -9.77
C VAL A 183 4.07 -9.45 -9.05
N PRO A 184 3.89 -10.39 -8.10
CA PRO A 184 2.61 -10.55 -7.41
C PRO A 184 2.17 -9.27 -6.68
N GLY A 185 3.10 -8.55 -6.05
CA GLY A 185 2.82 -7.28 -5.39
C GLY A 185 2.36 -6.21 -6.38
N LEU A 186 3.02 -6.11 -7.54
CA LEU A 186 2.65 -5.17 -8.61
C LEU A 186 1.26 -5.43 -9.16
N VAL A 187 0.92 -6.69 -9.43
CA VAL A 187 -0.40 -7.09 -9.93
C VAL A 187 -1.49 -6.68 -8.93
N ILE A 188 -1.29 -6.98 -7.64
CA ILE A 188 -2.27 -6.65 -6.59
C ILE A 188 -2.44 -5.14 -6.45
N CYS A 189 -1.35 -4.36 -6.44
CA CYS A 189 -1.46 -2.91 -6.28
C CYS A 189 -2.15 -2.26 -7.49
N GLY A 190 -1.86 -2.72 -8.71
CA GLY A 190 -2.47 -2.23 -9.94
C GLY A 190 -3.96 -2.55 -10.00
N TRP A 191 -4.32 -3.81 -9.72
CA TRP A 191 -5.71 -4.25 -9.68
C TRP A 191 -6.53 -3.46 -8.66
N ARG A 192 -6.01 -3.32 -7.44
CA ARG A 192 -6.71 -2.62 -6.36
C ARG A 192 -6.90 -1.13 -6.67
N LEU A 193 -5.86 -0.45 -7.16
CA LEU A 193 -5.96 0.95 -7.51
C LEU A 193 -6.96 1.17 -8.66
N GLY A 194 -6.98 0.25 -9.63
CA GLY A 194 -7.97 0.23 -10.70
C GLY A 194 -9.40 0.10 -10.17
N ARG A 195 -9.63 -0.85 -9.26
CA ARG A 195 -10.93 -1.06 -8.61
C ARG A 195 -11.41 0.18 -7.85
N HIS A 196 -10.55 0.76 -7.02
CA HIS A 196 -10.91 1.96 -6.24
C HIS A 196 -11.27 3.15 -7.14
N ARG A 197 -10.52 3.36 -8.23
CA ARG A 197 -10.83 4.41 -9.21
C ARG A 197 -12.18 4.20 -9.89
N HIS A 198 -12.53 2.94 -10.20
CA HIS A 198 -13.81 2.60 -10.80
C HIS A 198 -14.98 2.85 -9.84
N GLU A 199 -14.87 2.37 -8.59
CA GLU A 199 -15.89 2.57 -7.54
C GLU A 199 -16.09 4.07 -7.24
N PHE A 200 -15.01 4.84 -7.16
CA PHE A 200 -15.10 6.29 -6.97
C PHE A 200 -15.83 6.97 -8.12
N ARG A 201 -15.48 6.65 -9.37
CA ARG A 201 -16.12 7.23 -10.55
C ARG A 201 -17.62 6.92 -10.57
N LEU A 202 -18.03 5.70 -10.26
CA LEU A 202 -19.44 5.32 -10.17
C LEU A 202 -20.16 6.09 -9.05
N SER A 203 -19.55 6.20 -7.88
CA SER A 203 -20.11 6.96 -6.75
C SER A 203 -20.32 8.43 -7.11
N MET A 204 -19.37 9.05 -7.79
CA MET A 204 -19.46 10.44 -8.21
C MET A 204 -20.52 10.69 -9.28
N VAL A 205 -20.63 9.80 -10.27
CA VAL A 205 -21.70 9.88 -11.29
C VAL A 205 -23.07 9.79 -10.62
N ASN A 206 -23.24 8.86 -9.67
CA ASN A 206 -24.51 8.72 -8.95
C ASN A 206 -24.86 9.97 -8.12
N LYS A 207 -23.89 10.53 -7.39
CA LYS A 207 -24.08 11.79 -6.64
C LYS A 207 -24.49 12.94 -7.55
N HIS A 208 -23.84 13.10 -8.70
CA HIS A 208 -24.16 14.17 -9.63
C HIS A 208 -25.54 13.98 -10.27
N PHE A 209 -25.91 12.75 -10.61
CA PHE A 209 -27.24 12.42 -11.11
C PHE A 209 -28.34 12.76 -10.09
N LEU A 210 -28.12 12.45 -8.81
CA LEU A 210 -29.04 12.82 -7.73
C LEU A 210 -29.14 14.34 -7.54
N SER A 211 -28.01 15.06 -7.57
CA SER A 211 -27.99 16.53 -7.52
C SER A 211 -28.81 17.14 -8.66
N MET A 212 -28.57 16.68 -9.90
CA MET A 212 -29.29 17.15 -11.07
C MET A 212 -30.79 16.85 -10.98
N ARG A 213 -31.17 15.65 -10.52
CA ARG A 213 -32.59 15.30 -10.30
C ARG A 213 -33.25 16.21 -9.27
N GLN A 214 -32.54 16.56 -8.19
CA GLN A 214 -33.02 17.50 -7.19
C GLN A 214 -33.16 18.93 -7.75
N GLU A 215 -32.20 19.37 -8.56
CA GLU A 215 -32.24 20.68 -9.22
C GLU A 215 -33.39 20.79 -10.22
N VAL A 216 -33.63 19.78 -11.06
CA VAL A 216 -34.77 19.75 -11.98
C VAL A 216 -36.09 19.71 -11.20
N GLY A 217 -36.16 18.93 -10.11
CA GLY A 217 -37.33 18.90 -9.24
C GLY A 217 -37.63 20.28 -8.63
N ARG A 218 -36.59 20.99 -8.16
CA ARG A 218 -36.73 22.37 -7.66
C ARG A 218 -37.13 23.35 -8.74
N ALA A 219 -36.51 23.27 -9.93
CA ALA A 219 -36.86 24.13 -11.06
C ALA A 219 -38.32 23.93 -11.48
N ARG A 220 -38.79 22.69 -11.49
CA ARG A 220 -40.20 22.37 -11.75
C ARG A 220 -41.11 22.94 -10.67
N ALA A 221 -40.77 22.77 -9.39
CA ALA A 221 -41.56 23.33 -8.29
C ALA A 221 -41.68 24.86 -8.41
N ILE A 222 -40.59 25.56 -8.71
CA ILE A 222 -40.60 27.02 -8.96
C ILE A 222 -41.46 27.36 -10.18
N HIS A 223 -41.34 26.58 -11.27
CA HIS A 223 -42.14 26.80 -12.47
C HIS A 223 -43.64 26.64 -12.19
N GLU A 224 -44.06 25.61 -11.44
CA GLU A 224 -45.47 25.40 -11.06
C GLU A 224 -46.00 26.55 -10.19
N THR A 225 -45.19 27.14 -9.30
CA THR A 225 -45.61 28.30 -8.49
C THR A 225 -45.85 29.59 -9.28
N LEU A 226 -45.40 29.64 -10.54
CA LEU A 226 -45.68 30.76 -11.43
C LEU A 226 -47.05 30.64 -12.13
N PHE A 227 -47.68 29.46 -12.11
CA PHE A 227 -49.03 29.29 -12.61
C PHE A 227 -50.05 29.57 -11.49
N PRO A 228 -51.18 30.23 -11.81
CA PRO A 228 -52.24 30.44 -10.82
C PRO A 228 -52.75 29.10 -10.29
N ASP A 229 -53.09 29.07 -9.01
CA ASP A 229 -53.66 27.89 -8.37
C ASP A 229 -54.91 27.44 -9.14
N ARG A 230 -55.09 26.12 -9.26
CA ARG A 230 -56.27 25.56 -9.91
C ARG A 230 -57.49 25.90 -9.06
N TRP A 231 -58.33 26.83 -9.51
CA TRP A 231 -59.67 27.01 -8.96
C TRP A 231 -60.62 25.98 -9.58
N ASP A 232 -61.10 25.09 -8.73
CA ASP A 232 -62.01 23.99 -9.08
C ASP A 232 -63.47 24.45 -8.92
N ASP A 233 -63.85 25.52 -9.63
CA ASP A 233 -65.22 26.08 -9.61
C ASP A 233 -66.13 25.47 -10.69
N GLY A 234 -65.69 24.38 -11.33
CA GLY A 234 -66.42 23.73 -12.42
C GLY A 234 -67.41 22.66 -11.94
N TYR A 235 -68.70 22.80 -12.29
CA TYR A 235 -69.77 21.80 -12.08
C TYR A 235 -69.56 20.46 -12.81
N VAL A 236 -68.44 20.27 -13.52
CA VAL A 236 -68.18 19.08 -14.35
C VAL A 236 -66.83 18.48 -13.95
N ARG A 237 -66.89 17.34 -13.25
CA ARG A 237 -65.73 16.50 -12.93
C ARG A 237 -65.51 15.51 -14.07
N PHE A 238 -64.31 15.50 -14.65
CA PHE A 238 -63.89 14.41 -15.53
C PHE A 238 -63.13 13.38 -14.68
N GLU A 239 -63.78 12.26 -14.35
CA GLU A 239 -63.12 11.06 -13.84
C GLU A 239 -62.52 10.29 -15.04
N TYR A 240 -61.21 10.03 -14.98
CA TYR A 240 -60.48 9.16 -15.91
C TYR A 240 -59.93 7.95 -15.17
#